data_AF-A0A9D4G1B5-F1
#
_entry.id   AF-A0A9D4G1B5-F1
#
_cell.length_a   1.000
_cell.length_b   1.000
_cell.length_c   1.000
_cell.angle_alpha   90.00
_cell.angle_beta   90.00
_cell.angle_gamma   90.00
#
_symmetry.space_group_name_H-M   'P 1'
#
loop_
_entity.id
_entity.type
_entity.pdbx_description
1 polymer ?
#
loop_
_entity_poly.entity_id
_entity_poly.type
_entity_poly.pdbx_seq_one_letter_code
_entity_poly.pdbx_strand_id
1 'polypeptide(L)'
;MILSRLSELFGNSSEFTLEIASNMREMILEDLRSGRKEEYMSKAGLALLFDRSGGSLNEVMRDIITADEAQGPYEKRLLEEIRQRWNEWDLRDAEQNDDMLQYDSFYNGFLAPYFSCYRCFDTKQALQALDMDADGYVDWKEFLVYLKWAFRQYPDVKDANELLDVAFQKGLIPAMRDERISSKEQRID
;
A
#
# COMPACT_ATOMS: atom_id res chain seq x y z
N MET A 1 -4.24 20.29 -12.07
CA MET A 1 -4.69 20.19 -10.67
C MET A 1 -4.16 18.93 -10.01
N ILE A 2 -4.46 17.73 -10.52
CA ILE A 2 -3.89 16.46 -9.99
C ILE A 2 -2.36 16.43 -10.12
N LEU A 3 -1.81 16.70 -11.32
CA LEU A 3 -0.35 16.74 -11.52
C LEU A 3 0.36 17.72 -10.61
N SER A 4 -0.13 18.96 -10.55
CA SER A 4 0.43 20.01 -9.70
C SER A 4 0.44 19.54 -8.23
N ARG A 5 -0.63 18.88 -7.77
CA ARG A 5 -0.71 18.35 -6.42
C ARG A 5 0.27 17.21 -6.16
N LEU A 6 0.44 16.29 -7.11
CA LEU A 6 1.45 15.23 -7.03
C LEU A 6 2.85 15.83 -6.93
N SER A 7 3.18 16.77 -7.82
CA SER A 7 4.48 17.46 -7.80
C SER A 7 4.73 18.26 -6.53
N GLU A 8 3.70 18.91 -5.97
CA GLU A 8 3.79 19.65 -4.70
C GLU A 8 4.06 18.73 -3.51
N LEU A 9 3.45 17.54 -3.48
CA LEU A 9 3.54 16.63 -2.35
C LEU A 9 4.74 15.69 -2.42
N PHE A 10 5.10 15.23 -3.62
CA PHE A 10 6.10 14.17 -3.84
C PHE A 10 7.33 14.62 -4.64
N GLY A 11 7.36 15.88 -5.08
CA GLY A 11 8.41 16.39 -5.97
C GLY A 11 8.13 16.03 -7.44
N ASN A 12 9.01 16.48 -8.34
CA ASN A 12 8.81 16.20 -9.78
C ASN A 12 9.23 14.76 -10.11
N SER A 13 8.37 14.04 -10.83
CA SER A 13 8.65 12.71 -11.38
C SER A 13 8.34 12.67 -12.87
N SER A 14 9.12 11.89 -13.64
CA SER A 14 8.84 11.63 -15.06
C SER A 14 7.55 10.84 -15.27
N GLU A 15 7.09 10.11 -14.25
CA GLU A 15 5.82 9.39 -14.30
C GLU A 15 4.61 10.31 -14.12
N PHE A 16 4.79 11.54 -13.65
CA PHE A 16 3.69 12.49 -13.46
C PHE A 16 3.26 13.09 -14.81
N THR A 17 2.61 12.27 -15.63
CA THR A 17 2.17 12.59 -16.98
C THR A 17 0.70 12.99 -17.01
N LEU A 18 0.31 13.76 -18.05
CA LEU A 18 -1.10 14.12 -18.27
C LEU A 18 -1.99 12.90 -18.46
N GLU A 19 -1.44 11.81 -18.99
CA GLU A 19 -2.14 10.54 -19.16
C GLU A 19 -2.49 9.91 -17.80
N ILE A 20 -1.51 9.75 -16.91
CA ILE A 20 -1.79 9.21 -15.56
C ILE A 20 -2.76 10.12 -14.80
N ALA A 21 -2.63 11.44 -14.92
CA ALA A 21 -3.59 12.35 -14.29
C ALA A 21 -5.02 12.23 -14.84
N SER A 22 -5.16 11.88 -16.12
CA SER A 22 -6.45 11.55 -16.72
C SER A 22 -7.00 10.24 -16.16
N ASN A 23 -6.15 9.21 -16.05
CA ASN A 23 -6.52 7.91 -15.48
C ASN A 23 -6.94 8.04 -14.01
N MET A 24 -6.21 8.82 -13.21
CA MET A 24 -6.58 9.13 -11.83
C MET A 24 -7.96 9.77 -11.72
N ARG A 25 -8.26 10.69 -12.64
CA ARG A 25 -9.59 11.32 -12.66
C ARG A 25 -10.68 10.32 -13.03
N GLU A 26 -10.46 9.46 -14.03
CA GLU A 26 -11.43 8.42 -14.39
C GLU A 26 -11.62 7.41 -13.27
N MET A 27 -10.56 7.02 -12.56
CA MET A 27 -10.62 6.13 -11.41
C MET A 27 -11.45 6.73 -10.26
N ILE A 28 -11.29 8.03 -9.96
CA ILE A 28 -12.16 8.74 -9.00
C ILE A 28 -13.63 8.67 -9.43
N LEU A 29 -13.92 8.86 -10.73
CA LEU A 29 -15.27 8.82 -11.26
C LEU A 29 -15.87 7.40 -11.24
N GLU A 30 -15.06 6.38 -11.50
CA GLU A 30 -15.45 4.97 -11.42
C GLU A 30 -15.73 4.54 -9.97
N ASP A 31 -14.86 4.92 -9.04
CA ASP A 31 -15.07 4.69 -7.61
C ASP A 31 -16.37 5.37 -7.15
N LEU A 32 -16.61 6.61 -7.57
CA LEU A 32 -17.88 7.31 -7.28
C LEU A 32 -19.10 6.59 -7.88
N ARG A 33 -19.02 6.09 -9.12
CA ARG A 33 -20.11 5.35 -9.79
C ARG A 33 -20.39 4.01 -9.12
N SER A 34 -19.36 3.34 -8.63
CA SER A 34 -19.45 2.06 -7.92
C SER A 34 -19.81 2.22 -6.44
N GLY A 35 -19.96 3.46 -5.95
CA GLY A 35 -20.29 3.77 -4.55
C GLY A 35 -19.09 3.64 -3.60
N ARG A 36 -17.87 3.46 -4.12
CA ARG A 36 -16.64 3.51 -3.33
C ARG A 36 -16.27 4.98 -3.10
N LYS A 37 -16.28 5.40 -1.83
CA LYS A 37 -15.91 6.77 -1.43
C LYS A 37 -14.50 6.78 -0.87
N GLU A 38 -13.54 6.52 -1.74
CA GLU A 38 -12.13 6.59 -1.36
C GLU A 38 -11.69 8.06 -1.10
N GLU A 39 -10.64 8.22 -0.33
CA GLU A 39 -10.05 9.42 0.24
C GLU A 39 -8.83 9.73 -0.62
N TYR A 40 -8.85 10.90 -1.26
CA TYR A 40 -7.84 11.29 -2.24
C TYR A 40 -7.20 12.64 -1.90
N MET A 41 -7.28 13.09 -0.66
CA MET A 41 -6.74 14.37 -0.19
C MET A 41 -5.47 14.19 0.63
N SER A 42 -5.32 13.06 1.33
CA SER A 42 -4.10 12.72 2.05
C SER A 42 -2.99 12.28 1.10
N LYS A 43 -1.74 12.36 1.57
CA LYS A 43 -0.57 11.85 0.84
C LYS A 43 -0.75 10.37 0.50
N ALA A 44 -1.18 9.55 1.46
CA ALA A 44 -1.35 8.11 1.24
C ALA A 44 -2.50 7.80 0.26
N GLY A 45 -3.62 8.52 0.37
CA GLY A 45 -4.75 8.40 -0.56
C GLY A 45 -4.40 8.78 -2.00
N LEU A 46 -3.66 9.89 -2.19
CA LEU A 46 -3.18 10.29 -3.50
C LEU A 46 -2.16 9.33 -4.10
N ALA A 47 -1.26 8.78 -3.28
CA ALA A 47 -0.25 7.83 -3.73
C ALA A 47 -0.90 6.51 -4.20
N LEU A 48 -1.87 5.97 -3.45
CA LEU A 48 -2.59 4.76 -3.87
C LEU A 48 -3.50 4.99 -5.08
N LEU A 49 -4.08 6.20 -5.22
CA LEU A 49 -4.78 6.54 -6.46
C LEU A 49 -3.83 6.58 -7.65
N PHE A 50 -2.62 7.11 -7.48
CA PHE A 50 -1.60 7.18 -8.51
C PHE A 50 -1.18 5.77 -8.96
N ASP A 51 -0.89 4.90 -8.00
CA ASP A 51 -0.55 3.48 -8.23
C ASP A 51 -1.64 2.75 -9.02
N ARG A 52 -2.90 2.81 -8.55
CA ARG A 52 -4.07 2.24 -9.23
C ARG A 52 -4.35 2.82 -10.62
N SER A 53 -3.76 3.97 -10.94
CA SER A 53 -3.95 4.65 -12.24
C SER A 53 -2.84 4.33 -13.25
N GLY A 54 -1.97 3.39 -12.92
CA GLY A 54 -0.85 2.93 -13.75
C GLY A 54 0.49 3.62 -13.44
N GLY A 55 0.57 4.40 -12.36
CA GLY A 55 1.85 4.81 -11.78
C GLY A 55 2.44 3.73 -10.87
N SER A 56 3.64 3.95 -10.37
CA SER A 56 4.24 3.05 -9.37
C SER A 56 4.63 3.80 -8.10
N LEU A 57 4.26 3.25 -6.95
CA LEU A 57 4.77 3.74 -5.66
C LEU A 57 6.30 3.61 -5.64
N ASN A 58 6.98 4.64 -5.13
CA ASN A 58 8.43 4.66 -5.02
C ASN A 58 8.90 5.08 -3.62
N GLU A 59 10.19 4.90 -3.37
CA GLU A 59 10.85 5.23 -2.11
C GLU A 59 10.57 6.64 -1.60
N VAL A 60 10.52 7.64 -2.51
CA VAL A 60 10.28 9.04 -2.15
C VAL A 60 8.87 9.22 -1.61
N MET A 61 7.88 8.61 -2.27
CA MET A 61 6.49 8.63 -1.79
C MET A 61 6.36 7.93 -0.45
N ARG A 62 6.97 6.74 -0.32
CA ARG A 62 7.04 5.97 0.94
C ARG A 62 7.61 6.81 2.07
N ASP A 63 8.77 7.42 1.90
CA ASP A 63 9.43 8.22 2.93
C ASP A 63 8.60 9.46 3.33
N ILE A 64 7.96 10.14 2.36
CA ILE A 64 7.09 11.29 2.62
C ILE A 64 5.83 10.91 3.40
N ILE A 65 5.24 9.74 3.10
CA ILE A 65 4.03 9.24 3.77
C ILE A 65 4.37 8.70 5.16
N THR A 66 5.48 7.99 5.31
CA THR A 66 5.90 7.41 6.59
C THR A 66 6.37 8.49 7.57
N ALA A 67 6.95 9.59 7.09
CA ALA A 67 7.28 10.76 7.90
C ALA A 67 6.05 11.58 8.36
N ASP A 68 4.89 11.40 7.73
CA ASP A 68 3.66 12.11 8.11
C ASP A 68 3.16 11.63 9.49
N GLU A 69 2.94 12.54 10.43
CA GLU A 69 2.51 12.12 11.78
C GLU A 69 1.13 11.45 11.77
N ALA A 70 0.91 10.54 12.73
CA ALA A 70 -0.41 9.97 12.98
C ALA A 70 -1.40 11.09 13.38
N GLN A 71 -2.65 10.98 12.93
CA GLN A 71 -3.73 11.94 13.17
C GLN A 71 -4.19 11.98 14.64
N GLY A 72 -3.73 11.05 15.48
CA GLY A 72 -3.96 11.11 16.91
C GLY A 72 -3.46 9.88 17.70
N PRO A 73 -3.69 9.87 19.03
CA PRO A 73 -3.25 8.78 19.90
C PRO A 73 -3.85 7.42 19.55
N TYR A 74 -5.05 7.40 18.97
CA TYR A 74 -5.74 6.18 18.60
C TYR A 74 -5.07 5.46 17.43
N GLU A 75 -4.81 6.18 16.33
CA GLU A 75 -4.04 5.65 15.19
C GLU A 75 -2.66 5.17 15.67
N LYS A 76 -1.96 5.98 16.48
CA LYS A 76 -0.65 5.63 17.02
C LYS A 76 -0.69 4.31 17.79
N ARG A 77 -1.70 4.11 18.65
CA ARG A 77 -1.88 2.86 19.40
C ARG A 77 -2.09 1.66 18.47
N LEU A 78 -2.93 1.79 17.44
CA LEU A 78 -3.15 0.70 16.48
C LEU A 78 -1.87 0.36 15.72
N LEU A 79 -1.12 1.36 15.27
CA LEU A 79 0.16 1.18 14.59
C LEU A 79 1.21 0.53 15.50
N GLU A 80 1.26 0.91 16.79
CA GLU A 80 2.13 0.30 17.78
C GLU A 80 1.76 -1.18 18.04
N GLU A 81 0.48 -1.52 18.14
CA GLU A 81 0.01 -2.90 18.27
C GLU A 81 0.42 -3.76 17.06
N ILE A 82 0.28 -3.22 15.84
CA ILE A 82 0.73 -3.92 14.61
C ILE A 82 2.26 -4.03 14.59
N ARG A 83 2.98 -2.98 15.00
CA ARG A 83 4.45 -2.98 15.06
C ARG A 83 4.99 -4.00 16.06
N GLN A 84 4.31 -4.22 17.19
CA GLN A 84 4.70 -5.28 18.13
C GLN A 84 4.61 -6.66 17.47
N ARG A 85 3.53 -6.94 16.74
CA ARG A 85 3.39 -8.18 15.97
C ARG A 85 4.46 -8.31 14.89
N TRP A 86 4.79 -7.22 14.21
CA TRP A 86 5.89 -7.18 13.24
C TRP A 86 7.20 -7.64 13.90
N ASN A 87 7.56 -7.03 15.03
CA ASN A 87 8.78 -7.37 15.76
C ASN A 87 8.78 -8.85 16.24
N GLU A 88 7.64 -9.41 16.60
CA GLU A 88 7.55 -10.84 16.98
C GLU A 88 7.88 -11.80 15.83
N TRP A 89 7.61 -11.40 14.59
CA TRP A 89 7.95 -12.17 13.39
C TRP A 89 9.38 -11.91 12.93
N ASP A 90 9.86 -10.68 13.03
CA ASP A 90 11.24 -10.27 12.73
C ASP A 90 12.26 -11.07 13.58
N LEU A 91 11.94 -11.31 14.86
CA LEU A 91 12.75 -12.17 15.73
C LEU A 91 12.88 -13.64 15.26
N ARG A 92 12.08 -14.07 14.29
CA ARG A 92 12.12 -15.43 13.71
C ARG A 92 12.91 -15.50 12.42
N ASP A 93 13.28 -14.34 11.86
CA ASP A 93 14.11 -14.25 10.67
C ASP A 93 15.59 -14.48 10.98
N ALA A 94 16.34 -14.77 9.90
CA ALA A 94 17.78 -14.98 9.98
C ALA A 94 18.52 -13.68 10.29
N GLU A 95 18.02 -12.57 9.75
CA GLU A 95 18.40 -11.20 10.08
C GLU A 95 17.28 -10.62 10.94
N GLN A 96 17.64 -9.88 12.00
CA GLN A 96 16.69 -9.47 13.04
C GLN A 96 16.87 -7.99 13.37
N ASN A 97 15.79 -7.28 13.67
CA ASN A 97 15.77 -5.85 14.01
C ASN A 97 16.31 -4.96 12.87
N ASP A 98 16.06 -5.34 11.63
CA ASP A 98 16.47 -4.62 10.43
C ASP A 98 15.33 -3.79 9.80
N ASP A 99 14.16 -3.74 10.46
CA ASP A 99 12.93 -3.12 9.96
C ASP A 99 12.33 -3.80 8.71
N MET A 100 12.85 -4.96 8.33
CA MET A 100 12.39 -5.77 7.21
C MET A 100 11.77 -7.06 7.73
N LEU A 101 10.99 -7.72 6.88
CA LEU A 101 10.59 -9.10 7.07
C LEU A 101 10.92 -9.91 5.83
N GLN A 102 11.46 -11.10 6.04
CA GLN A 102 11.55 -12.09 4.98
C GLN A 102 10.15 -12.54 4.56
N TYR A 103 10.03 -12.96 3.30
CA TYR A 103 8.76 -13.39 2.71
C TYR A 103 8.00 -14.43 3.56
N ASP A 104 8.71 -15.39 4.16
CA ASP A 104 8.11 -16.43 4.98
C ASP A 104 7.48 -15.85 6.25
N SER A 105 8.18 -14.93 6.90
CA SER A 105 7.72 -14.31 8.14
C SER A 105 6.60 -13.33 7.90
N PHE A 106 6.70 -12.49 6.85
CA PHE A 106 5.60 -11.62 6.47
C PHE A 106 4.35 -12.41 6.06
N TYR A 107 4.52 -13.48 5.29
CA TYR A 107 3.38 -14.31 4.89
C TYR A 107 2.69 -14.95 6.10
N ASN A 108 3.45 -15.62 6.96
CA ASN A 108 2.88 -16.33 8.10
C ASN A 108 2.28 -15.37 9.13
N GLY A 109 2.85 -14.17 9.28
CA GLY A 109 2.38 -13.17 10.23
C GLY A 109 1.17 -12.37 9.75
N PHE A 110 1.08 -12.08 8.45
CA PHE A 110 0.14 -11.09 7.95
C PHE A 110 -0.69 -11.56 6.75
N LEU A 111 -0.14 -12.31 5.78
CA LEU A 111 -0.87 -12.70 4.57
C LEU A 111 -1.67 -14.00 4.68
N ALA A 112 -1.25 -14.94 5.54
CA ALA A 112 -1.86 -16.26 5.65
C ALA A 112 -3.40 -16.25 5.88
N PRO A 113 -4.00 -15.27 6.59
CA PRO A 113 -5.45 -15.18 6.70
C PRO A 113 -6.17 -14.85 5.37
N TYR A 114 -5.50 -14.15 4.46
CA TYR A 114 -6.09 -13.66 3.20
C TYR A 114 -5.73 -14.54 2.01
N PHE A 115 -4.58 -15.20 2.07
CA PHE A 115 -4.07 -16.08 1.03
C PHE A 115 -3.90 -17.50 1.58
N SER A 116 -4.64 -18.44 1.00
CA SER A 116 -4.58 -19.85 1.39
C SER A 116 -3.40 -20.61 0.76
N CYS A 117 -2.68 -20.00 -0.19
CA CYS A 117 -1.61 -20.65 -0.93
C CYS A 117 -0.33 -19.82 -0.95
N TYR A 118 0.63 -20.19 -0.10
CA TYR A 118 1.93 -19.52 0.02
C TYR A 118 2.71 -19.39 -1.30
N ARG A 119 2.63 -20.39 -2.18
CA ARG A 119 3.40 -20.42 -3.45
C ARG A 119 2.58 -20.06 -4.67
N CYS A 120 1.33 -19.61 -4.53
CA CYS A 120 0.58 -19.22 -5.71
C CYS A 120 1.14 -17.93 -6.30
N PHE A 121 0.87 -17.75 -7.59
CA PHE A 121 1.20 -16.53 -8.29
C PHE A 121 0.62 -15.30 -7.59
N ASP A 122 -0.61 -15.39 -7.07
CA ASP A 122 -1.28 -14.28 -6.41
C ASP A 122 -0.54 -13.83 -5.15
N THR A 123 -0.06 -14.74 -4.29
CA THR A 123 0.71 -14.37 -3.10
C THR A 123 2.05 -13.73 -3.44
N LYS A 124 2.74 -14.18 -4.49
CA LYS A 124 3.98 -13.54 -4.94
C LYS A 124 3.76 -12.12 -5.44
N GLN A 125 2.64 -11.89 -6.14
CA GLN A 125 2.28 -10.55 -6.60
C GLN A 125 1.87 -9.63 -5.43
N ALA A 126 1.25 -10.18 -4.38
CA ALA A 126 0.97 -9.42 -3.14
C ALA A 126 2.23 -8.84 -2.53
N LEU A 127 3.30 -9.64 -2.56
CA LEU A 127 4.59 -9.27 -2.01
C LEU A 127 5.30 -8.27 -2.93
N GLN A 128 5.22 -8.44 -4.25
CA GLN A 128 5.77 -7.49 -5.22
C GLN A 128 5.09 -6.12 -5.19
N ALA A 129 3.78 -6.07 -4.95
CA ALA A 129 3.05 -4.81 -4.81
C ALA A 129 3.40 -4.07 -3.50
N LEU A 130 3.94 -4.77 -2.49
CA LEU A 130 4.45 -4.17 -1.26
C LEU A 130 5.88 -3.66 -1.40
N ASP A 131 6.72 -4.42 -2.10
CA ASP A 131 8.15 -4.19 -2.33
C ASP A 131 8.36 -3.03 -3.33
N MET A 132 8.36 -1.80 -2.80
CA MET A 132 8.41 -0.54 -3.55
C MET A 132 9.82 -0.19 -4.05
N ASP A 133 10.87 -0.69 -3.39
CA ASP A 133 12.27 -0.53 -3.84
C ASP A 133 12.86 -1.76 -4.53
N ALA A 134 12.06 -2.82 -4.68
CA ALA A 134 12.39 -4.05 -5.38
C ALA A 134 13.63 -4.77 -4.82
N ASP A 135 13.88 -4.63 -3.52
CA ASP A 135 15.01 -5.26 -2.84
C ASP A 135 14.77 -6.74 -2.48
N GLY A 136 13.52 -7.19 -2.64
CA GLY A 136 13.11 -8.55 -2.37
C GLY A 136 12.71 -8.82 -0.91
N TYR A 137 12.52 -7.79 -0.11
CA TYR A 137 12.01 -7.85 1.25
C TYR A 137 10.70 -7.03 1.36
N VAL A 138 10.07 -7.09 2.53
CA VAL A 138 8.96 -6.18 2.84
C VAL A 138 9.41 -5.30 3.98
N ASP A 139 9.57 -4.01 3.70
CA ASP A 139 9.91 -3.02 4.70
C ASP A 139 8.71 -2.67 5.58
N TRP A 140 8.97 -2.39 6.85
CA TRP A 140 7.97 -1.80 7.72
C TRP A 140 7.40 -0.49 7.15
N LYS A 141 8.26 0.31 6.52
CA LYS A 141 7.87 1.59 5.91
C LYS A 141 6.90 1.42 4.75
N GLU A 142 7.13 0.43 3.90
CA GLU A 142 6.24 0.11 2.78
C GLU A 142 4.87 -0.33 3.29
N PHE A 143 4.88 -1.24 4.26
CA PHE A 143 3.65 -1.70 4.87
C PHE A 143 2.89 -0.56 5.59
N LEU A 144 3.63 0.35 6.24
CA LEU A 144 3.07 1.51 6.93
C LEU A 144 2.31 2.46 6.00
N VAL A 145 2.67 2.55 4.71
CA VAL A 145 1.91 3.33 3.71
C VAL A 145 0.47 2.85 3.63
N TYR A 146 0.26 1.53 3.51
CA TYR A 146 -1.06 0.93 3.44
C TYR A 146 -1.84 1.07 4.74
N LEU A 147 -1.18 0.93 5.90
CA LEU A 147 -1.82 1.11 7.20
C LEU A 147 -2.31 2.55 7.42
N LYS A 148 -1.49 3.55 7.07
CA LYS A 148 -1.88 4.95 7.18
C LYS A 148 -3.01 5.31 6.21
N TRP A 149 -2.96 4.78 4.99
CA TRP A 149 -4.08 4.92 4.07
C TRP A 149 -5.36 4.31 4.64
N ALA A 150 -5.30 3.06 5.10
CA ALA A 150 -6.45 2.34 5.62
C ALA A 150 -7.13 3.10 6.77
N PHE A 151 -6.35 3.65 7.69
CA PHE A 151 -6.87 4.45 8.79
C PHE A 151 -7.52 5.77 8.33
N ARG A 152 -6.88 6.50 7.40
CA ARG A 152 -7.42 7.76 6.86
C ARG A 152 -8.72 7.55 6.07
N GLN A 153 -8.76 6.45 5.35
CA GLN A 153 -9.90 6.06 4.55
C GLN A 153 -11.07 5.59 5.42
N TYR A 154 -10.77 4.82 6.47
CA TYR A 154 -11.74 4.19 7.36
C TYR A 154 -11.39 4.54 8.81
N PRO A 155 -11.66 5.78 9.26
CA PRO A 155 -11.26 6.24 10.60
C PRO A 155 -12.02 5.53 11.74
N ASP A 156 -13.11 4.84 11.42
CA ASP A 156 -13.96 4.11 12.37
C ASP A 156 -13.48 2.66 12.65
N VAL A 157 -12.31 2.25 12.15
CA VAL A 157 -11.69 0.96 12.50
C VAL A 157 -11.57 0.81 14.01
N LYS A 158 -11.92 -0.34 14.57
CA LYS A 158 -12.05 -0.56 16.02
C LYS A 158 -10.79 -1.07 16.68
N ASP A 159 -9.99 -1.82 15.96
CA ASP A 159 -8.78 -2.47 16.45
C ASP A 159 -7.75 -2.73 15.35
N ALA A 160 -6.58 -3.24 15.76
CA ALA A 160 -5.47 -3.52 14.86
C ALA A 160 -5.79 -4.60 13.81
N ASN A 161 -6.66 -5.57 14.11
CA ASN A 161 -7.05 -6.59 13.13
C ASN A 161 -7.95 -5.99 12.06
N GLU A 162 -8.93 -5.17 12.45
CA GLU A 162 -9.81 -4.51 11.49
C GLU A 162 -9.01 -3.54 10.59
N LEU A 163 -8.00 -2.85 11.14
CA LEU A 163 -7.10 -2.02 10.34
C LEU A 163 -6.28 -2.84 9.33
N LEU A 164 -5.77 -4.01 9.72
CA LEU A 164 -5.08 -4.95 8.82
C LEU A 164 -6.03 -5.47 7.75
N ASP A 165 -7.25 -5.89 8.11
CA ASP A 165 -8.27 -6.38 7.19
C ASP A 165 -8.57 -5.33 6.11
N VAL A 166 -8.72 -4.07 6.51
CA VAL A 166 -8.93 -2.95 5.59
C VAL A 166 -7.72 -2.76 4.68
N ALA A 167 -6.51 -2.68 5.24
CA ALA A 167 -5.28 -2.47 4.47
C ALA A 167 -5.10 -3.57 3.41
N PHE A 168 -5.31 -4.83 3.76
CA PHE A 168 -5.17 -5.94 2.84
C PHE A 168 -6.32 -6.04 1.83
N GLN A 169 -7.57 -6.10 2.28
CA GLN A 169 -8.70 -6.38 1.39
C GLN A 169 -9.04 -5.22 0.45
N LYS A 170 -8.76 -3.98 0.87
CA LYS A 170 -9.17 -2.78 0.15
C LYS A 170 -7.99 -2.01 -0.44
N GLY A 171 -6.78 -2.18 0.09
CA GLY A 171 -5.57 -1.55 -0.42
C GLY A 171 -4.74 -2.53 -1.24
N LEU A 172 -4.08 -3.46 -0.57
CA LEU A 172 -3.07 -4.32 -1.19
C LEU A 172 -3.66 -5.29 -2.23
N ILE A 173 -4.72 -6.03 -1.88
CA ILE A 173 -5.31 -7.03 -2.77
C ILE A 173 -5.85 -6.40 -4.07
N PRO A 174 -6.52 -5.24 -4.05
CA PRO A 174 -6.86 -4.52 -5.27
C PRO A 174 -5.64 -4.08 -6.09
N ALA A 175 -4.61 -3.49 -5.48
CA ALA A 175 -3.40 -3.07 -6.19
C ALA A 175 -2.75 -4.24 -6.97
N MET A 176 -2.70 -5.43 -6.36
CA MET A 176 -2.22 -6.65 -7.04
C MET A 176 -3.04 -7.06 -8.27
N ARG A 177 -4.37 -6.86 -8.24
CA ARG A 177 -5.24 -7.21 -9.37
C ARG A 177 -5.00 -6.27 -10.53
N ASP A 178 -4.71 -5.01 -10.25
CA ASP A 178 -4.46 -3.99 -11.26
C ASP A 178 -3.10 -4.22 -11.94
N GLU A 179 -2.05 -4.61 -11.19
CA GLU A 179 -0.77 -5.10 -11.76
C GLU A 179 -0.96 -6.28 -12.72
N ARG A 180 -1.86 -7.22 -12.36
CA ARG A 180 -2.17 -8.40 -13.19
C ARG A 180 -2.85 -8.03 -14.51
N ILE A 181 -3.64 -6.97 -14.54
CA ILE A 181 -4.30 -6.48 -15.77
C ILE A 181 -3.26 -5.79 -16.65
N SER A 182 -2.49 -4.86 -16.09
CA SER A 182 -1.40 -4.15 -16.80
C SER A 182 -0.37 -5.11 -17.40
N SER A 183 0.06 -6.13 -16.64
CA SER A 183 1.00 -7.16 -17.10
C SER A 183 0.46 -8.09 -18.20
N LYS A 184 -0.87 -8.24 -18.28
CA LYS A 184 -1.52 -9.06 -19.33
C LYS A 184 -1.70 -8.27 -20.62
N GLU A 185 -1.99 -6.98 -20.53
CA GLU A 185 -2.09 -6.11 -21.71
C GLU A 185 -0.74 -5.97 -22.42
N GLN A 186 0.37 -5.97 -21.69
CA GLN A 186 1.74 -5.97 -22.26
C GLN A 186 2.18 -7.30 -22.91
N ARG A 187 1.43 -8.39 -22.73
CA ARG A 187 1.75 -9.72 -23.31
C ARG A 187 0.91 -10.05 -24.56
N ILE A 188 0.10 -9.11 -25.03
CA ILE A 188 -0.66 -9.22 -26.26
C ILE A 188 0.00 -8.27 -27.28
N ASP A 189 1.22 -8.62 -27.70
CA ASP A 189 1.90 -8.09 -28.89
C ASP A 189 2.74 -9.22 -29.51
#